data_AF-A0A7C1UHY1-F1
#
_entry.id   AF-A0A7C1UHY1-F1
#
_cell.length_a   1.000
_cell.length_b   1.000
_cell.length_c   1.000
_cell.angle_alpha   90.00
_cell.angle_beta   90.00
_cell.angle_gamma   90.00
#
_symmetry.space_group_name_H-M   'P 1'
#
loop_
_entity.id
_entity.type
_entity.pdbx_description
1 polymer ?
#
loop_
_entity_poly.entity_id
_entity_poly.type
_entity_poly.pdbx_seq_one_letter_code
_entity_poly.pdbx_strand_id
1 'polypeptide(L)'
;LNAITQGRPIVADVEMICVGLSRPRLKHFGVGTRHFISDEDVIARAKSENSTRAVQAMRKAHRLGLLDNGIVAIGNAPTALLEIIRLIREEGVRPALIIGMPVGFVSAAESKEAVTALNEVPWIITQGRKGGSTLVVSTLHALLALAEAAQRKAP
;
A
#
# COMPACT_ATOMS: atom_id res chain seq x y z
N LEU A 1 4.08 2.93 12.95
CA LEU A 1 2.99 3.20 13.92
C LEU A 1 2.54 4.66 13.89
N ASN A 2 3.46 5.64 13.85
CA ASN A 2 3.13 7.08 13.77
C ASN A 2 2.11 7.45 12.67
N ALA A 3 2.24 6.88 11.47
CA ALA A 3 1.26 7.11 10.40
C ALA A 3 -0.18 6.72 10.81
N ILE A 4 -0.34 5.59 11.50
CA ILE A 4 -1.64 5.14 12.01
C ILE A 4 -2.15 6.11 13.08
N THR A 5 -1.33 6.46 14.07
CA THR A 5 -1.76 7.34 15.17
C THR A 5 -2.07 8.77 14.72
N GLN A 6 -1.49 9.20 13.59
CA GLN A 6 -1.78 10.48 12.94
C GLN A 6 -2.95 10.42 11.93
N GLY A 7 -3.65 9.29 11.81
CA GLY A 7 -4.79 9.16 10.89
C GLY A 7 -4.41 9.21 9.41
N ARG A 8 -3.15 8.90 9.06
CA ARG A 8 -2.68 8.92 7.66
C ARG A 8 -3.40 7.85 6.82
N PRO A 9 -3.68 8.11 5.53
CA PRO A 9 -4.45 7.19 4.70
C PRO A 9 -3.69 5.88 4.43
N ILE A 10 -4.45 4.82 4.21
CA ILE A 10 -3.97 3.56 3.63
C ILE A 10 -4.44 3.50 2.17
N VAL A 11 -3.50 3.45 1.23
CA VAL A 11 -3.77 3.26 -0.20
C VAL A 11 -3.47 1.79 -0.55
N ALA A 12 -4.48 1.07 -1.04
CA ALA A 12 -4.36 -0.33 -1.42
C ALA A 12 -4.46 -0.54 -2.94
N ASP A 13 -3.79 -1.58 -3.44
CA ASP A 13 -3.85 -1.97 -4.86
C ASP A 13 -5.17 -2.65 -5.24
N VAL A 14 -5.85 -3.29 -4.28
CA VAL A 14 -7.13 -3.98 -4.48
C VAL A 14 -8.11 -3.73 -3.35
N GLU A 15 -9.41 -3.75 -3.69
CA GLU A 15 -10.52 -3.53 -2.76
C GLU A 15 -10.53 -4.51 -1.59
N MET A 16 -10.15 -5.77 -1.83
CA MET A 16 -10.12 -6.84 -0.83
C MET A 16 -9.34 -6.45 0.44
N ILE A 17 -8.25 -5.67 0.29
CA ILE A 17 -7.48 -5.17 1.43
C ILE A 17 -8.33 -4.17 2.22
N CYS A 18 -8.95 -3.20 1.56
CA CYS A 18 -9.76 -2.16 2.19
C CYS A 18 -10.94 -2.75 2.99
N VAL A 19 -11.65 -3.73 2.43
CA VAL A 19 -12.81 -4.36 3.09
C VAL A 19 -12.42 -5.35 4.18
N GLY A 20 -11.20 -5.92 4.13
CA GLY A 20 -10.68 -6.82 5.17
C GLY A 20 -10.26 -6.11 6.46
N LEU A 21 -10.23 -4.78 6.50
CA LEU A 21 -9.79 -4.01 7.66
C LEU A 21 -10.91 -3.77 8.67
N SER A 22 -10.56 -3.84 9.96
CA SER A 22 -11.50 -3.60 11.06
C SER A 22 -11.97 -2.14 11.08
N ARG A 23 -13.22 -1.90 10.68
CA ARG A 23 -13.84 -0.56 10.69
C ARG A 23 -13.77 0.13 12.06
N PRO A 24 -14.03 -0.55 13.20
CA PRO A 24 -13.88 0.08 14.52
C PRO A 24 -12.45 0.59 14.80
N ARG A 25 -11.42 -0.21 14.48
CA ARG A 25 -10.02 0.21 14.68
C ARG A 25 -9.61 1.34 13.73
N LEU A 26 -10.04 1.30 12.47
CA LEU A 26 -9.81 2.39 11.54
C LEU A 26 -10.43 3.70 12.05
N LYS A 27 -11.68 3.64 12.53
CA LYS A 27 -12.38 4.80 13.11
C LYS A 27 -11.68 5.33 14.35
N HIS A 28 -11.20 4.45 15.24
CA HIS A 28 -10.46 4.81 16.45
C HIS A 28 -9.24 5.71 16.15
N PHE A 29 -8.52 5.42 15.06
CA PHE A 29 -7.35 6.20 14.64
C PHE A 29 -7.65 7.29 13.60
N GLY A 30 -8.91 7.44 13.16
CA GLY A 30 -9.25 8.35 12.06
C GLY A 30 -8.61 7.96 10.71
N VAL A 31 -8.21 6.70 10.53
CA VAL A 31 -7.53 6.23 9.31
C VAL A 31 -8.57 5.92 8.23
N GLY A 32 -8.43 6.57 7.07
CA GLY A 32 -9.18 6.24 5.87
C GLY A 32 -8.46 5.22 4.98
N THR A 33 -9.22 4.36 4.31
CA THR A 33 -8.69 3.46 3.27
C THR A 33 -9.16 3.92 1.88
N ARG A 34 -8.32 3.71 0.87
CA ARG A 34 -8.61 4.03 -0.54
C ARG A 34 -8.05 2.96 -1.46
N HIS A 35 -8.79 2.64 -2.51
CA HIS A 35 -8.28 1.94 -3.69
C HIS A 35 -8.88 2.63 -4.92
N PHE A 36 -8.21 2.53 -6.06
CA PHE A 36 -8.65 3.18 -7.31
C PHE A 36 -8.71 2.20 -8.49
N ILE A 37 -8.44 0.92 -8.26
CA ILE A 37 -8.31 -0.10 -9.31
C ILE A 37 -9.56 -0.28 -10.18
N SER A 38 -10.73 0.08 -9.65
CA SER A 38 -12.04 -0.08 -10.28
C SER A 38 -12.59 1.23 -10.86
N ASP A 39 -11.87 2.35 -10.72
CA ASP A 39 -12.36 3.64 -11.18
C ASP A 39 -12.36 3.71 -12.71
N GLU A 40 -13.40 4.32 -13.29
CA GLU A 40 -13.57 4.40 -14.75
C GLU A 40 -12.40 5.11 -15.44
N ASP A 41 -11.87 6.18 -14.85
CA ASP A 41 -10.72 6.92 -15.37
C ASP A 41 -9.42 6.10 -15.31
N VAL A 42 -9.24 5.28 -14.27
CA VAL A 42 -8.11 4.35 -14.15
C VAL A 42 -8.20 3.26 -15.21
N ILE A 43 -9.38 2.70 -15.45
CA ILE A 43 -9.62 1.69 -16.48
C ILE A 43 -9.35 2.27 -17.87
N ALA A 44 -9.86 3.47 -18.15
CA ALA A 44 -9.68 4.14 -19.44
C ALA A 44 -8.20 4.45 -19.70
N ARG A 45 -7.49 5.03 -18.72
CA ARG A 45 -6.04 5.34 -18.85
C ARG A 45 -5.18 4.10 -19.02
N ALA A 46 -5.50 3.01 -18.32
CA ALA A 46 -4.75 1.76 -18.44
C ALA A 46 -4.82 1.23 -19.89
N LYS A 47 -6.00 1.33 -20.53
CA LYS A 47 -6.17 0.96 -21.94
C LYS A 47 -5.42 1.91 -22.88
N SER A 48 -5.53 3.23 -22.68
CA SER A 48 -4.90 4.20 -23.59
C SER A 48 -3.37 4.21 -23.51
N GLU A 49 -2.80 3.96 -22.33
CA GLU A 49 -1.35 3.98 -22.09
C GLU A 49 -0.71 2.58 -22.19
N ASN A 50 -1.45 1.55 -22.62
CA ASN A 50 -1.01 0.16 -22.67
C ASN A 50 -0.31 -0.29 -21.37
N SER A 51 -0.94 0.02 -20.23
CA SER A 51 -0.42 -0.23 -18.89
C SER A 51 -1.43 -1.03 -18.07
N THR A 52 -1.08 -1.41 -16.84
CA THR A 52 -2.02 -2.10 -15.95
C THR A 52 -2.89 -1.09 -15.20
N ARG A 53 -4.10 -1.50 -14.82
CA ARG A 53 -4.95 -0.71 -13.93
C ARG A 53 -4.26 -0.43 -12.59
N ALA A 54 -3.45 -1.38 -12.12
CA ALA A 54 -2.68 -1.27 -10.88
C ALA A 54 -1.68 -0.11 -10.92
N VAL A 55 -0.92 0.02 -12.02
CA VAL A 55 -0.02 1.16 -12.26
C VAL A 55 -0.81 2.47 -12.25
N GLN A 56 -1.90 2.54 -13.01
CA GLN A 56 -2.71 3.76 -13.11
C GLN A 56 -3.41 4.14 -11.80
N ALA A 57 -3.81 3.16 -10.99
CA ALA A 57 -4.37 3.38 -9.66
C ALA A 57 -3.33 4.01 -8.71
N MET A 58 -2.08 3.54 -8.73
CA MET A 58 -1.01 4.13 -7.91
C MET A 58 -0.65 5.54 -8.39
N ARG A 59 -0.59 5.77 -9.71
CA ARG A 59 -0.42 7.13 -10.28
C ARG A 59 -1.57 8.06 -9.91
N LYS A 60 -2.82 7.57 -9.87
CA LYS A 60 -3.96 8.35 -9.40
C LYS A 60 -3.82 8.72 -7.92
N ALA A 61 -3.45 7.76 -7.08
CA ALA A 61 -3.17 8.02 -5.67
C ALA A 61 -2.07 9.07 -5.47
N HIS A 62 -1.00 9.02 -6.29
CA HIS A 62 0.05 10.03 -6.29
C HIS A 62 -0.49 11.42 -6.64
N ARG A 63 -1.22 11.56 -7.75
CA ARG A 63 -1.82 12.85 -8.16
C ARG A 63 -2.78 13.44 -7.13
N LEU A 64 -3.45 12.58 -6.35
CA LEU A 64 -4.34 13.00 -5.26
C LEU A 64 -3.59 13.34 -3.95
N GLY A 65 -2.25 13.23 -3.92
CA GLY A 65 -1.44 13.52 -2.73
C GLY A 65 -1.62 12.52 -1.60
N LEU A 66 -2.07 11.29 -1.90
CA LEU A 66 -2.41 10.28 -0.88
C LEU A 66 -1.25 9.36 -0.49
N LEU A 67 -0.15 9.41 -1.25
CA LEU A 67 0.99 8.53 -1.00
C LEU A 67 1.93 9.09 0.06
N ASP A 68 2.20 10.39 0.04
CA ASP A 68 3.14 11.02 0.99
C ASP A 68 2.64 10.93 2.43
N ASN A 69 3.52 10.43 3.31
CA ASN A 69 3.21 10.08 4.70
C ASN A 69 2.09 9.04 4.89
N GLY A 70 1.52 8.51 3.80
CA GLY A 70 0.52 7.45 3.81
C GLY A 70 1.14 6.06 3.95
N ILE A 71 0.29 5.06 4.12
CA ILE A 71 0.68 3.65 4.08
C ILE A 71 0.25 3.07 2.74
N VAL A 72 1.20 2.51 2.00
CA VAL A 72 0.93 1.85 0.72
C VAL A 72 0.85 0.34 0.94
N ALA A 73 -0.26 -0.28 0.56
CA ALA A 73 -0.57 -1.67 0.85
C ALA A 73 -0.80 -2.46 -0.46
N ILE A 74 0.20 -3.23 -0.88
CA ILE A 74 0.18 -3.98 -2.15
C ILE A 74 0.10 -5.47 -1.85
N GLY A 75 -1.05 -6.09 -2.12
CA GLY A 75 -1.29 -7.51 -1.85
C GLY A 75 -1.44 -8.37 -3.09
N ASN A 76 -1.69 -7.79 -4.27
CA ASN A 76 -2.02 -8.55 -5.47
C ASN A 76 -1.07 -8.25 -6.63
N ALA A 77 -0.91 -6.99 -7.03
CA ALA A 77 -0.26 -6.63 -8.29
C ALA A 77 1.23 -6.29 -8.13
N PRO A 78 2.17 -7.11 -8.65
CA PRO A 78 3.59 -6.75 -8.70
C PRO A 78 3.85 -5.42 -9.41
N THR A 79 3.06 -5.11 -10.45
CA THR A 79 3.18 -3.86 -11.21
C THR A 79 2.79 -2.63 -10.40
N ALA A 80 1.89 -2.75 -9.40
CA ALA A 80 1.62 -1.65 -8.48
C ALA A 80 2.83 -1.37 -7.57
N LEU A 81 3.50 -2.43 -7.09
CA LEU A 81 4.70 -2.27 -6.26
C LEU A 81 5.86 -1.65 -7.04
N LEU A 82 6.10 -2.11 -8.27
CA LEU A 82 7.11 -1.54 -9.16
C LEU A 82 6.84 -0.06 -9.47
N GLU A 83 5.57 0.31 -9.69
CA GLU A 83 5.21 1.71 -9.93
C GLU A 83 5.46 2.58 -8.68
N ILE A 84 5.18 2.08 -7.48
CA ILE A 84 5.50 2.80 -6.24
C ILE A 84 7.00 3.01 -6.09
N ILE A 85 7.82 2.00 -6.40
CA ILE A 85 9.28 2.13 -6.41
C ILE A 85 9.73 3.20 -7.41
N ARG A 86 9.15 3.20 -8.62
CA ARG A 86 9.42 4.22 -9.64
C ARG A 86 9.08 5.62 -9.14
N LEU A 87 7.87 5.81 -8.59
CA LEU A 87 7.41 7.08 -8.04
C LEU A 87 8.31 7.61 -6.91
N ILE A 88 8.82 6.73 -6.05
CA ILE A 88 9.75 7.10 -4.97
C ILE A 88 11.09 7.59 -5.54
N ARG A 89 11.64 6.88 -6.52
CA ARG A 89 12.96 7.14 -7.11
C ARG A 89 12.97 8.34 -8.05
N GLU A 90 11.96 8.44 -8.90
CA GLU A 90 11.92 9.40 -10.02
C GLU A 90 11.15 10.68 -9.66
N GLU A 91 10.10 10.56 -8.83
CA GLU A 91 9.19 11.66 -8.52
C GLU A 91 9.25 12.10 -7.05
N GLY A 92 10.13 11.48 -6.25
CA GLY A 92 10.40 11.91 -4.89
C GLY A 92 9.30 11.58 -3.89
N VAL A 93 8.36 10.68 -4.21
CA VAL A 93 7.28 10.27 -3.30
C VAL A 93 7.85 9.65 -2.02
N ARG A 94 7.28 9.96 -0.86
CA ARG A 94 7.73 9.48 0.46
C ARG A 94 6.57 8.91 1.28
N PRO A 95 6.13 7.66 1.02
CA PRO A 95 5.20 6.98 1.91
C PRO A 95 5.80 6.77 3.29
N ALA A 96 4.98 6.77 4.33
CA ALA A 96 5.44 6.46 5.68
C ALA A 96 5.76 4.97 5.86
N LEU A 97 5.17 4.10 5.05
CA LEU A 97 5.40 2.65 5.05
C LEU A 97 4.91 2.03 3.74
N ILE A 98 5.68 1.07 3.21
CA ILE A 98 5.24 0.15 2.16
C ILE A 98 5.00 -1.23 2.77
N ILE A 99 3.83 -1.82 2.53
CA ILE A 99 3.55 -3.23 2.79
C ILE A 99 3.45 -3.91 1.42
N GLY A 100 4.57 -4.49 0.96
CA GLY A 100 4.75 -5.06 -0.36
C GLY A 100 4.69 -6.57 -0.34
N MET A 101 3.49 -7.14 -0.44
CA MET A 101 3.28 -8.59 -0.45
C MET A 101 2.49 -9.06 -1.69
N PRO A 102 2.78 -8.60 -2.93
CA PRO A 102 2.14 -9.16 -4.11
C PRO A 102 2.43 -10.67 -4.23
N VAL A 103 1.43 -11.41 -4.69
CA VAL A 103 1.51 -12.84 -5.01
C VAL A 103 1.58 -13.01 -6.52
N GLY A 104 2.36 -13.98 -6.99
CA GLY A 104 2.33 -14.32 -8.40
C GLY A 104 3.56 -15.08 -8.88
N PHE A 105 3.45 -15.56 -10.12
CA PHE A 105 4.53 -16.25 -10.81
C PHE A 105 5.38 -15.34 -11.69
N VAL A 106 4.86 -14.15 -12.01
CA VAL A 106 5.50 -13.15 -12.86
C VAL A 106 5.79 -11.91 -12.02
N SER A 107 7.06 -11.50 -11.96
CA SER A 107 7.53 -10.27 -11.32
C SER A 107 7.28 -10.14 -9.82
N ALA A 108 6.64 -11.09 -9.15
CA ALA A 108 6.31 -10.99 -7.72
C ALA A 108 7.57 -11.04 -6.84
N ALA A 109 8.50 -11.95 -7.12
CA ALA A 109 9.75 -12.04 -6.36
C ALA A 109 10.64 -10.82 -6.65
N GLU A 110 10.78 -10.47 -7.93
CA GLU A 110 11.62 -9.39 -8.42
C GLU A 110 11.13 -8.02 -7.93
N SER A 111 9.82 -7.78 -7.94
CA SER A 111 9.24 -6.52 -7.43
C SER A 111 9.48 -6.32 -5.94
N LYS A 112 9.43 -7.41 -5.14
CA LYS A 112 9.68 -7.34 -3.70
C LYS A 112 11.17 -7.22 -3.39
N GLU A 113 12.03 -7.88 -4.16
CA GLU A 113 13.47 -7.68 -4.07
C GLU A 113 13.85 -6.22 -4.39
N ALA A 114 13.22 -5.61 -5.40
CA ALA A 114 13.49 -4.21 -5.73
C ALA A 114 13.16 -3.23 -4.59
N VAL A 115 12.26 -3.59 -3.67
CA VAL A 115 11.95 -2.79 -2.46
C VAL A 115 13.13 -2.77 -1.48
N THR A 116 13.92 -3.84 -1.40
CA THR A 116 15.04 -3.95 -0.43
C THR A 116 16.14 -2.94 -0.71
N ALA A 117 16.21 -2.44 -1.95
CA ALA A 117 17.12 -1.39 -2.37
C ALA A 117 16.64 0.04 -2.05
N LEU A 118 15.46 0.21 -1.44
CA LEU A 118 14.98 1.51 -0.94
C LEU A 118 15.54 1.77 0.46
N ASN A 119 16.15 2.94 0.68
CA ASN A 119 16.72 3.34 1.97
C ASN A 119 15.89 4.43 2.66
N GLU A 120 15.11 5.16 1.88
CA GLU A 120 14.38 6.36 2.27
C GLU A 120 12.98 6.09 2.83
N VAL A 121 12.43 4.89 2.58
CA VAL A 121 11.05 4.54 2.94
C VAL A 121 11.04 3.18 3.66
N PRO A 122 10.47 3.10 4.88
CA PRO A 122 10.31 1.83 5.58
C PRO A 122 9.42 0.86 4.81
N TRP A 123 9.73 -0.44 4.90
CA TRP A 123 8.96 -1.47 4.19
C TRP A 123 8.78 -2.75 5.01
N ILE A 124 7.73 -3.50 4.67
CA ILE A 124 7.48 -4.87 5.11
C ILE A 124 7.12 -5.68 3.87
N ILE A 125 7.87 -6.75 3.60
CA ILE A 125 7.65 -7.63 2.44
C ILE A 125 7.61 -9.09 2.87
N THR A 126 7.05 -9.95 2.02
CA THR A 126 7.30 -11.39 2.04
C THR A 126 8.33 -11.73 0.96
N GLN A 127 9.25 -12.65 1.19
CA GLN A 127 10.21 -13.06 0.15
C GLN A 127 9.60 -14.05 -0.86
N GLY A 128 10.20 -14.14 -2.05
CA GLY A 128 9.81 -15.08 -3.11
C GLY A 128 8.45 -14.75 -3.74
N ARG A 129 7.69 -15.78 -4.15
CA ARG A 129 6.44 -15.61 -4.93
C ARG A 129 5.16 -15.55 -4.09
N LYS A 130 5.24 -15.90 -2.80
CA LYS A 130 4.08 -15.94 -1.90
C LYS A 130 3.74 -14.53 -1.40
N GLY A 131 2.45 -14.27 -1.25
CA GLY A 131 1.91 -12.97 -0.90
C GLY A 131 0.40 -13.05 -0.78
N GLY A 132 -0.29 -11.94 -0.96
CA GLY A 132 -1.74 -11.89 -1.03
C GLY A 132 -2.34 -10.85 -0.09
N SER A 133 -3.54 -10.39 -0.45
CA SER A 133 -4.34 -9.44 0.34
C SER A 133 -4.51 -9.88 1.80
N THR A 134 -4.69 -11.18 2.06
CA THR A 134 -4.84 -11.71 3.43
C THR A 134 -3.62 -11.44 4.30
N LEU A 135 -2.40 -11.57 3.75
CA LEU A 135 -1.17 -11.28 4.51
C LEU A 135 -1.02 -9.78 4.76
N VAL A 136 -1.38 -8.95 3.78
CA VAL A 136 -1.39 -7.49 3.94
C VAL A 136 -2.40 -7.06 5.02
N VAL A 137 -3.62 -7.62 5.00
CA VAL A 137 -4.66 -7.34 6.00
C VAL A 137 -4.20 -7.78 7.39
N SER A 138 -3.61 -8.97 7.51
CA SER A 138 -3.02 -9.47 8.77
C SER A 138 -1.95 -8.52 9.31
N THR A 139 -1.04 -8.06 8.44
CA THR A 139 0.01 -7.11 8.80
C THR A 139 -0.57 -5.78 9.28
N LEU A 140 -1.56 -5.24 8.57
CA LEU A 140 -2.24 -4.00 8.95
C LEU A 140 -3.00 -4.15 10.27
N HIS A 141 -3.67 -5.28 10.51
CA HIS A 141 -4.33 -5.55 11.80
C HIS A 141 -3.33 -5.62 12.95
N ALA A 142 -2.17 -6.24 12.74
CA ALA A 142 -1.10 -6.28 13.73
C ALA A 142 -0.56 -4.88 14.03
N LEU A 143 -0.32 -4.06 13.01
CA LEU A 143 0.12 -2.67 13.18
C LEU A 143 -0.92 -1.80 13.90
N LEU A 144 -2.20 -1.96 13.59
CA LEU A 144 -3.30 -1.28 14.28
C LEU A 144 -3.35 -1.68 15.77
N ALA A 145 -3.21 -2.97 16.07
CA ALA A 145 -3.18 -3.46 17.45
C ALA A 145 -1.96 -2.96 18.22
N LEU A 146 -0.79 -2.91 17.59
CA LEU A 146 0.43 -2.35 18.18
C LEU A 146 0.31 -0.85 18.45
N ALA A 147 -0.31 -0.10 17.53
CA ALA A 147 -0.58 1.33 17.74
C ALA A 147 -1.54 1.55 18.92
N GLU A 148 -2.56 0.70 19.06
CA GLU A 148 -3.53 0.77 20.16
C GLU A 148 -2.88 0.44 21.50
N ALA A 149 -2.05 -0.61 21.55
CA ALA A 149 -1.27 -0.96 22.73
C ALA A 149 -0.27 0.13 23.13
N ALA A 150 0.34 0.81 22.16
CA ALA A 150 1.25 1.91 22.41
C ALA A 150 0.53 3.13 23.01
N GLN A 151 -0.68 3.47 22.53
CA GLN A 151 -1.50 4.55 23.13
C GLN A 151 -1.88 4.26 24.58
N ARG A 152 -2.24 3.02 24.92
CA ARG A 152 -2.60 2.64 26.30
C ARG A 152 -1.43 2.72 27.29
N LYS A 153 -0.19 2.66 26.78
CA LYS A 153 1.04 2.77 27.57
C LYS A 153 1.58 4.20 27.64
N ALA A 154 1.02 5.12 26.84
CA ALA A 154 1.38 6.53 26.93
C ALA A 154 0.82 7.09 28.26
N PRO A 155 1.63 7.82 29.04
CA PRO A 155 1.21 8.40 30.31
C PRO A 155 0.12 9.47 30.13
#